data_AF-A0A955A4Q0-F1
#
_entry.id   AF-A0A955A4Q0-F1
#
_cell.length_a   1.000
_cell.length_b   1.000
_cell.length_c   1.000
_cell.angle_alpha   90.00
_cell.angle_beta   90.00
_cell.angle_gamma   90.00
#
_symmetry.space_group_name_H-M   'P 1'
#
loop_
_entity.id
_entity.type
_entity.pdbx_description
1 polymer ?
#
loop_
_entity_poly.entity_id
_entity_poly.type
_entity_poly.pdbx_seq_one_letter_code
_entity_poly.pdbx_strand_id
1 'polypeptide(L)'
;MAGKQPLSAYQQKVVKRYYQNRDSIMVQKLGELVTELMLATASEDPSKPATTKKLNGLWDRAAKAVANLGPADDAKVKKAVAIVQDRDLEGLARLVGTLS
;
A
#
# COMPACT_ATOMS: atom_id res chain seq x y z
N MET A 1 -33.54 -4.22 14.58
CA MET A 1 -32.23 -3.83 13.99
C MET A 1 -31.22 -3.79 15.12
N ALA A 2 -30.18 -4.65 15.09
CA ALA A 2 -29.12 -4.58 16.10
C ALA A 2 -28.25 -3.35 15.83
N GLY A 3 -28.39 -2.31 16.65
CA GLY A 3 -27.54 -1.11 16.57
C GLY A 3 -26.09 -1.49 16.84
N LYS A 4 -25.14 -0.93 16.07
CA LYS A 4 -23.70 -1.13 16.29
C LYS A 4 -23.38 -0.83 17.75
N GLN A 5 -22.93 -1.83 18.51
CA GLN A 5 -22.47 -1.60 19.87
C GLN A 5 -21.30 -0.61 19.85
N PRO A 6 -21.29 0.40 20.75
CA PRO A 6 -20.16 1.31 20.85
C PRO A 6 -18.90 0.55 21.26
N LEU A 7 -17.75 0.97 20.71
CA LEU A 7 -16.45 0.38 21.06
C LEU A 7 -16.16 0.57 22.55
N SER A 8 -15.64 -0.46 23.21
CA SER A 8 -15.14 -0.36 24.57
C SER A 8 -13.96 0.63 24.67
N ALA A 9 -13.69 1.15 25.85
CA ALA A 9 -12.58 2.09 26.06
C ALA A 9 -11.22 1.52 25.58
N TYR A 10 -11.01 0.21 25.75
CA TYR A 10 -9.84 -0.48 25.22
C TYR A 10 -9.82 -0.50 23.70
N GLN A 11 -10.93 -0.87 23.05
CA GLN A 11 -11.03 -0.89 21.59
C GLN A 11 -10.82 0.52 20.99
N GLN A 12 -11.37 1.56 21.60
CA GLN A 12 -11.14 2.95 21.20
C GLN A 12 -9.66 3.32 21.25
N LYS A 13 -8.94 2.92 22.32
CA LYS A 13 -7.49 3.14 22.45
C LYS A 13 -6.70 2.42 21.36
N VAL A 14 -7.08 1.19 21.02
CA VAL A 14 -6.45 0.43 19.92
C VAL A 14 -6.66 1.14 18.57
N VAL A 15 -7.90 1.55 18.27
CA VAL A 15 -8.22 2.29 17.04
C VAL A 15 -7.44 3.61 16.96
N LYS A 16 -7.37 4.36 18.06
CA LYS A 16 -6.59 5.61 18.11
C LYS A 16 -5.12 5.35 17.81
N ARG A 17 -4.51 4.34 18.43
CA ARG A 17 -3.12 3.96 18.19
C ARG A 17 -2.88 3.56 16.73
N TYR A 18 -3.81 2.84 16.12
CA TYR A 18 -3.71 2.50 14.69
C TYR A 18 -3.61 3.76 13.83
N TYR A 19 -4.55 4.71 13.98
CA TYR A 19 -4.53 5.94 13.18
C TYR A 19 -3.33 6.85 13.48
N GLN A 20 -2.84 6.87 14.73
CA GLN A 20 -1.62 7.59 15.09
C GLN A 20 -0.36 7.07 14.40
N ASN A 21 -0.34 5.79 14.02
CA ASN A 21 0.82 5.14 13.40
C ASN A 21 0.53 4.67 11.96
N ARG A 22 -0.61 5.09 11.39
CA ARG A 22 -1.11 4.57 10.10
C ARG A 22 -0.09 4.78 9.00
N ASP A 23 0.50 5.97 8.93
CA ASP A 23 1.44 6.33 7.87
C ASP A 23 2.67 5.42 7.92
N SER A 24 3.28 5.24 9.09
CA SER A 24 4.41 4.33 9.29
C SER A 24 4.07 2.87 8.97
N ILE A 25 2.87 2.42 9.36
CA ILE A 25 2.37 1.07 9.00
C ILE A 25 2.25 0.92 7.48
N MET A 26 1.75 1.95 6.79
CA MET A 26 1.59 1.90 5.33
C MET A 26 2.93 2.00 4.60
N VAL A 27 3.90 2.79 5.08
CA VAL A 27 5.26 2.84 4.52
C VAL A 27 5.93 1.47 4.63
N GLN A 28 5.88 0.82 5.80
CA GLN A 28 6.41 -0.53 5.99
C GLN A 28 5.75 -1.53 5.03
N LYS A 29 4.42 -1.51 4.94
CA LYS A 29 3.65 -2.37 4.02
C LYS A 29 4.00 -2.12 2.55
N LEU A 30 4.26 -0.88 2.16
CA LEU A 30 4.70 -0.56 0.80
C LEU A 30 6.09 -1.14 0.51
N GLY A 31 7.01 -1.14 1.47
CA GLY A 31 8.31 -1.82 1.33
C GLY A 31 8.17 -3.34 1.12
N GLU A 32 7.28 -3.98 1.87
CA GLU A 32 6.95 -5.40 1.68
C GLU A 32 6.38 -5.66 0.28
N LEU A 33 5.44 -4.81 -0.17
CA LEU A 33 4.81 -4.94 -1.49
C LEU A 33 5.78 -4.69 -2.65
N VAL A 34 6.71 -3.74 -2.51
CA VAL A 34 7.79 -3.53 -3.48
C VAL A 34 8.63 -4.79 -3.61
N THR A 35 9.00 -5.40 -2.49
CA THR A 35 9.77 -6.65 -2.48
C THR A 35 8.99 -7.79 -3.14
N GLU A 36 7.70 -7.95 -2.82
CA GLU A 36 6.83 -8.96 -3.45
C GLU A 36 6.69 -8.73 -4.97
N LEU A 37 6.58 -7.46 -5.41
CA LEU A 37 6.51 -7.09 -6.83
C LEU A 37 7.82 -7.40 -7.56
N MET A 38 8.98 -7.09 -6.96
CA MET A 38 10.29 -7.44 -7.52
C MET A 38 10.46 -8.95 -7.68
N LEU A 39 10.08 -9.73 -6.66
CA LEU A 39 10.16 -11.19 -6.73
C LEU A 39 9.18 -11.76 -7.77
N ALA A 40 7.95 -11.25 -7.80
CA ALA A 40 6.95 -11.70 -8.75
C ALA A 40 7.36 -11.42 -10.20
N THR A 41 7.86 -10.22 -10.49
CA THR A 41 8.36 -9.83 -11.82
C THR A 41 9.57 -10.66 -12.25
N ALA A 42 10.53 -10.90 -11.35
CA ALA A 42 11.71 -11.73 -11.65
C ALA A 42 11.35 -13.22 -11.89
N SER A 43 10.26 -13.70 -11.28
CA SER A 43 9.78 -15.07 -11.43
C SER A 43 8.87 -15.31 -12.65
N GLU A 44 8.51 -14.26 -13.40
CA GLU A 44 7.66 -14.44 -14.58
C GLU A 44 8.45 -15.06 -15.75
N ASP A 45 7.84 -16.08 -16.35
CA ASP A 45 8.31 -16.69 -17.59
C ASP A 45 8.19 -15.68 -18.74
N PRO A 46 9.28 -15.36 -19.47
CA PRO A 46 9.27 -14.42 -20.59
C PRO A 46 8.27 -14.80 -21.70
N SER A 47 7.89 -16.07 -21.78
CA SER A 47 6.90 -16.57 -22.74
C SER A 47 5.43 -16.38 -22.29
N LYS A 48 5.20 -15.85 -21.07
CA LYS A 48 3.88 -15.50 -20.52
C LYS A 48 3.88 -14.05 -20.00
N PRO A 49 3.92 -13.04 -20.88
CA PRO A 49 4.14 -11.67 -20.44
C PRO A 49 3.02 -11.11 -19.54
N ALA A 50 3.45 -10.67 -18.35
CA ALA A 50 3.14 -9.41 -17.67
C ALA A 50 1.76 -9.17 -17.02
N THR A 51 0.82 -10.13 -17.06
CA THR A 51 -0.49 -9.91 -16.41
C THR A 51 -0.93 -11.12 -15.59
N THR A 52 -0.03 -11.71 -14.81
CA THR A 52 -0.48 -12.72 -13.85
C THR A 52 -1.43 -12.07 -12.83
N LYS A 53 -2.52 -12.76 -12.50
CA LYS A 53 -3.50 -12.37 -11.46
C LYS A 53 -2.80 -11.94 -10.15
N LYS A 54 -1.64 -12.54 -9.86
CA LYS A 54 -0.79 -12.22 -8.72
C LYS A 54 -0.21 -10.79 -8.80
N LEU A 55 0.40 -10.40 -9.92
CA LEU A 55 0.93 -9.03 -10.11
C LEU A 55 -0.18 -7.98 -10.03
N ASN A 56 -1.33 -8.23 -10.65
CA ASN A 56 -2.47 -7.32 -10.54
C ASN A 56 -2.91 -7.16 -9.08
N GLY A 57 -3.04 -8.26 -8.34
CA GLY A 57 -3.39 -8.21 -6.93
C GLY A 57 -2.32 -7.57 -6.03
N LEU A 58 -1.06 -7.55 -6.45
CA LEU A 58 0.01 -6.81 -5.77
C LEU A 58 -0.12 -5.31 -5.98
N TRP A 59 -0.34 -4.89 -7.23
CA TRP A 59 -0.58 -3.48 -7.57
C TRP A 59 -1.85 -2.93 -6.91
N ASP A 60 -2.93 -3.71 -6.85
CA ASP A 60 -4.15 -3.31 -6.14
C ASP A 60 -3.91 -3.11 -4.63
N ARG A 61 -3.06 -3.96 -4.03
CA ARG A 61 -2.67 -3.83 -2.63
C ARG A 61 -1.79 -2.60 -2.41
N ALA A 62 -0.87 -2.30 -3.33
CA ALA A 62 -0.04 -1.09 -3.30
C ALA A 62 -0.91 0.17 -3.40
N ALA A 63 -1.89 0.19 -4.31
CA ALA A 63 -2.81 1.32 -4.47
C ALA A 63 -3.59 1.59 -3.18
N LYS A 64 -4.08 0.53 -2.54
CA LYS A 64 -4.76 0.63 -1.24
C LYS A 64 -3.81 1.15 -0.15
N ALA A 65 -2.56 0.69 -0.09
CA ALA A 65 -1.61 1.16 0.91
C ALA A 65 -1.28 2.64 0.72
N VAL A 66 -1.06 3.09 -0.52
CA VAL A 66 -0.85 4.50 -0.85
C VAL A 66 -2.04 5.36 -0.45
N ALA A 67 -3.27 4.94 -0.78
CA ALA A 67 -4.49 5.67 -0.38
C ALA A 67 -4.68 5.74 1.15
N ASN A 68 -3.94 4.93 1.91
CA ASN A 68 -3.94 4.94 3.36
C ASN A 68 -2.77 5.72 3.99
N LEU A 69 -1.84 6.28 3.21
CA LEU A 69 -0.72 7.09 3.71
C LEU A 69 -1.12 8.47 4.21
N GLY A 70 -2.29 8.98 3.82
CA GLY A 70 -2.69 10.33 4.16
C GLY A 70 -3.85 10.86 3.31
N PRO A 71 -4.16 12.15 3.41
CA PRO A 71 -5.18 12.81 2.58
C PRO A 71 -4.89 12.69 1.09
N ALA A 72 -5.93 12.54 0.27
CA ALA A 72 -5.78 12.35 -1.17
C ALA A 72 -5.26 13.60 -1.92
N ASP A 73 -5.38 14.77 -1.31
CA ASP A 73 -4.89 16.04 -1.83
C ASP A 73 -3.40 16.28 -1.56
N ASP A 74 -2.79 15.52 -0.64
CA ASP A 74 -1.36 15.57 -0.34
C ASP A 74 -0.52 15.24 -1.58
N ALA A 75 0.49 16.08 -1.85
CA ALA A 75 1.33 15.95 -3.03
C ALA A 75 2.12 14.63 -3.09
N LYS A 76 2.57 14.11 -1.94
CA LYS A 76 3.28 12.83 -1.84
C LYS A 76 2.33 11.68 -2.15
N VAL A 77 1.11 11.73 -1.62
CA VAL A 77 0.08 10.72 -1.89
C VAL A 77 -0.30 10.72 -3.37
N LYS A 78 -0.53 11.88 -3.98
CA LYS A 78 -0.80 11.98 -5.44
C LYS A 78 0.33 11.39 -6.28
N LYS A 79 1.57 11.73 -5.97
CA LYS A 79 2.74 11.17 -6.66
C LYS A 79 2.80 9.65 -6.53
N ALA A 80 2.59 9.13 -5.32
CA ALA A 80 2.57 7.70 -5.05
C ALA A 80 1.43 6.98 -5.80
N VAL A 81 0.26 7.60 -5.90
CA VAL A 81 -0.88 7.06 -6.67
C VAL A 81 -0.53 6.97 -8.14
N ALA A 82 0.05 8.02 -8.73
CA ALA A 82 0.45 8.03 -10.13
C ALA A 82 1.46 6.90 -10.44
N ILE A 83 2.51 6.76 -9.60
CA ILE A 83 3.51 5.68 -9.72
C ILE A 83 2.85 4.29 -9.72
N VAL A 84 1.89 4.06 -8.83
CA VAL A 84 1.19 2.77 -8.74
C VAL A 84 0.26 2.54 -9.94
N GLN A 85 -0.40 3.59 -10.47
CA GLN A 85 -1.25 3.50 -11.66
C GLN A 85 -0.43 3.17 -12.91
N ASP A 86 0.74 3.79 -13.04
CA ASP A 86 1.69 3.54 -14.13
C ASP A 86 2.44 2.21 -13.97
N ARG A 87 2.24 1.52 -12.83
CA ARG A 87 2.94 0.29 -12.45
C ARG A 87 4.46 0.44 -12.49
N ASP A 88 4.94 1.63 -12.13
CA ASP A 88 6.37 1.95 -12.06
C ASP A 88 6.97 1.38 -10.76
N LEU A 89 7.52 0.16 -10.86
CA LEU A 89 8.11 -0.54 -9.72
C LEU A 89 9.35 0.18 -9.19
N GLU A 90 10.18 0.73 -10.07
CA GLU A 90 11.40 1.43 -9.66
C GLU A 90 11.06 2.76 -8.98
N GLY A 91 10.12 3.52 -9.54
CA GLY A 91 9.58 4.72 -8.92
C GLY A 91 8.97 4.45 -7.55
N LEU A 92 8.24 3.34 -7.40
CA LEU A 92 7.66 2.94 -6.11
C LEU A 92 8.74 2.60 -5.09
N ALA A 93 9.76 1.82 -5.49
CA ALA A 93 10.88 1.46 -4.63
C ALA A 93 11.65 2.70 -4.13
N ARG A 94 11.96 3.63 -5.05
CA ARG A 94 12.62 4.91 -4.70
C ARG A 94 11.77 5.73 -3.75
N LEU A 95 10.46 5.84 -4.01
CA LEU A 95 9.55 6.58 -3.14
C LEU A 95 9.54 6.00 -1.71
N VAL A 96 9.39 4.68 -1.55
CA VAL A 96 9.39 4.03 -0.22
C VAL A 96 10.70 4.31 0.53
N GLY A 97 11.84 4.27 -0.16
CA GLY A 97 13.14 4.60 0.43
C GLY A 97 13.28 6.06 0.89
N THR A 98 12.47 6.99 0.34
CA THR A 98 12.42 8.39 0.81
C THR A 98 11.39 8.64 1.91
N LEU A 99 10.45 7.71 2.11
CA LEU A 99 9.40 7.79 3.14
C LEU A 99 9.79 7.11 4.45
N SER A 100 10.81 6.26 4.40
CA SER A 100 11.40 5.55 5.55
C SER A 100 12.44 6.41 6.23
#